data_AF-A0A976HDR0-F1
#
_entry.id   AF-A0A976HDR0-F1
#
_cell.length_a   1.000
_cell.length_b   1.000
_cell.length_c   1.000
_cell.angle_alpha   90.00
_cell.angle_beta   90.00
_cell.angle_gamma   90.00
#
_symmetry.space_group_name_H-M   'P 1'
#
loop_
_entity.id
_entity.type
_entity.pdbx_description
1 polymer ?
#
loop_
_entity_poly.entity_id
_entity_poly.type
_entity_poly.pdbx_seq_one_letter_code
_entity_poly.pdbx_strand_id
1 'polypeptide(L)'
;MSNADPSMSASTAQGLPWRVKLAVGLLLILAVGVVLVSNRLLTDRYTADTRNRAEVRLALYTGNLMSELQRTSVVPLLLSRDPELVQALRDGNFSSTSAKLIALQAQIGVASIRLLANDGRVVGATNRNVLGTGNRN
;
A
#
# COMPACT_ATOMS: atom_id res chain seq x y z
N MET A 1 10.84 57.99 -78.83
CA MET A 1 9.56 57.27 -78.85
C MET A 1 9.88 55.82 -78.50
N SER A 2 9.73 55.40 -77.23
CA SER A 2 8.49 54.86 -76.64
C SER A 2 8.20 53.46 -77.21
N ASN A 3 8.16 52.33 -76.49
CA ASN A 3 8.00 52.08 -75.05
C ASN A 3 8.36 50.63 -74.67
N ALA A 4 8.75 50.46 -73.41
CA ALA A 4 8.39 49.42 -72.42
C ALA A 4 8.51 47.89 -72.72
N ASP A 5 9.50 47.27 -72.05
CA ASP A 5 9.45 46.24 -70.97
C ASP A 5 8.23 45.28 -70.77
N PRO A 6 8.45 44.13 -70.06
CA PRO A 6 7.87 42.83 -70.36
C PRO A 6 6.67 42.49 -69.47
N SER A 7 5.64 41.85 -70.02
CA SER A 7 4.60 41.22 -69.21
C SER A 7 5.04 39.82 -68.77
N MET A 8 5.87 39.75 -67.73
CA MET A 8 5.94 38.57 -66.87
C MET A 8 4.53 38.30 -66.33
N SER A 9 3.90 37.24 -66.82
CA SER A 9 2.66 36.70 -66.26
C SER A 9 2.93 36.23 -64.83
N ALA A 10 2.68 37.10 -63.85
CA ALA A 10 2.70 36.75 -62.45
C ALA A 10 1.73 35.57 -62.24
N SER A 11 2.27 34.42 -61.87
CA SER A 11 1.50 33.26 -61.46
C SER A 11 0.80 33.63 -60.16
N THR A 12 -0.47 34.03 -60.24
CA THR A 12 -1.29 34.28 -59.05
C THR A 12 -1.46 32.94 -58.36
N ALA A 13 -0.68 32.70 -57.30
CA ALA A 13 -0.91 31.60 -56.39
C ALA A 13 -2.34 31.73 -55.87
N GLN A 14 -3.25 30.89 -56.40
CA GLN A 14 -4.65 30.85 -56.01
C GLN A 14 -4.69 30.38 -54.54
N GLY A 15 -4.62 31.33 -53.61
CA GLY A 15 -4.66 31.07 -52.19
C GLY A 15 -5.91 30.26 -51.85
N LEU A 16 -5.74 29.20 -51.05
CA LEU A 16 -6.81 28.30 -50.66
C LEU A 16 -8.06 29.10 -50.21
N PRO A 17 -9.25 28.85 -50.78
CA PRO A 17 -10.43 29.66 -50.53
C PRO A 17 -10.70 29.74 -49.02
N TRP A 18 -10.97 30.93 -48.51
CA TRP A 18 -11.18 31.21 -47.08
C TRP A 18 -12.17 30.23 -46.41
N ARG A 19 -13.18 29.79 -47.16
CA ARG A 19 -14.16 28.76 -46.74
C ARG A 19 -13.50 27.43 -46.37
N VAL A 20 -12.49 27.00 -47.12
CA VAL A 20 -11.73 25.78 -46.83
C VAL A 20 -10.90 25.95 -45.56
N LYS A 21 -10.30 27.12 -45.34
CA LYS A 21 -9.59 27.42 -44.08
C LYS A 21 -10.52 27.33 -42.87
N LEU A 22 -11.74 27.86 -42.98
CA LEU A 22 -12.77 27.72 -41.93
C LEU A 22 -13.19 26.27 -41.71
N ALA A 23 -13.43 25.51 -42.79
CA ALA A 23 -13.80 24.10 -42.70
C ALA A 23 -12.71 23.26 -42.02
N VAL A 24 -11.45 23.48 -42.39
CA VAL A 24 -10.28 22.83 -41.77
C VAL A 24 -10.16 23.23 -40.29
N GLY A 25 -10.33 24.51 -39.96
CA GLY A 25 -10.31 24.98 -38.57
C GLY A 25 -11.38 24.32 -37.72
N LEU A 26 -12.61 24.22 -38.24
CA LEU A 26 -13.72 23.56 -37.54
C LEU A 26 -13.45 22.06 -37.33
N LEU A 27 -12.90 21.38 -38.33
CA LEU A 27 -12.53 19.97 -38.24
C LEU A 27 -11.44 19.74 -37.18
N LEU A 28 -10.43 20.62 -37.12
CA LEU A 28 -9.38 20.54 -36.10
C LEU A 28 -9.95 20.76 -34.69
N ILE A 29 -10.83 21.74 -34.50
CA ILE A 29 -11.49 21.97 -33.21
C ILE A 29 -12.30 20.75 -32.79
N LEU A 30 -13.04 20.15 -33.72
CA LEU A 30 -13.82 18.95 -33.45
C LEU A 30 -12.90 17.76 -33.08
N ALA A 31 -11.80 17.56 -33.79
CA ALA A 31 -10.82 16.52 -33.47
C ALA A 31 -10.23 16.70 -32.07
N VAL A 32 -9.82 17.92 -31.71
CA VAL A 32 -9.33 18.25 -30.36
C VAL A 32 -10.42 18.00 -29.31
N GLY A 33 -11.66 18.40 -29.59
CA GLY A 33 -12.79 18.14 -28.71
C GLY A 33 -13.02 16.64 -28.46
N VAL A 34 -13.00 15.82 -29.52
CA VAL A 34 -13.12 14.36 -29.41
C VAL A 34 -11.99 13.77 -28.59
N VAL A 35 -10.73 14.18 -28.83
CA VAL A 35 -9.57 13.71 -28.05
C VAL A 35 -9.71 14.11 -26.57
N LEU A 36 -10.11 15.33 -26.26
CA LEU A 36 -10.27 15.80 -24.88
C LEU A 36 -11.41 15.09 -24.15
N VAL A 37 -12.56 14.90 -24.80
CA VAL A 37 -13.71 14.19 -24.24
C VAL A 37 -13.37 12.71 -24.05
N SER A 38 -12.75 12.08 -25.05
CA SER A 38 -12.29 10.69 -24.96
C SER A 38 -11.29 10.53 -23.82
N ASN A 39 -10.29 11.42 -23.74
CA ASN A 39 -9.30 11.41 -22.68
C ASN A 39 -9.94 11.60 -21.30
N ARG A 40 -10.88 12.53 -21.14
CA ARG A 40 -11.61 12.72 -19.87
C ARG A 40 -12.46 11.51 -19.51
N LEU A 41 -13.25 10.98 -20.45
CA LEU A 41 -14.09 9.80 -20.20
C LEU A 41 -13.26 8.56 -19.87
N LEU A 42 -12.16 8.33 -20.58
CA LEU A 42 -11.23 7.25 -20.31
C LEU A 42 -10.56 7.46 -18.94
N THR A 43 -10.06 8.67 -18.66
CA THR A 43 -9.43 9.00 -17.38
C THR A 43 -10.41 8.84 -16.22
N ASP A 44 -11.64 9.32 -16.34
CA ASP A 44 -12.67 9.17 -15.31
C ASP A 44 -13.02 7.70 -15.10
N ARG A 45 -13.18 6.91 -16.18
CA ARG A 45 -13.46 5.47 -16.10
C ARG A 45 -12.30 4.68 -15.50
N TYR A 46 -11.06 4.95 -15.90
CA TYR A 46 -9.88 4.20 -15.43
C TYR A 46 -9.43 4.65 -14.03
N THR A 47 -9.55 5.94 -13.71
CA THR A 47 -9.20 6.48 -12.39
C THR A 47 -10.27 6.13 -11.36
N ALA A 48 -11.56 6.16 -11.71
CA ALA A 48 -12.63 5.75 -10.82
C ALA A 48 -12.61 4.23 -10.51
N ASP A 49 -12.35 3.36 -11.50
CA ASP A 49 -12.30 1.91 -11.26
C ASP A 49 -11.07 1.51 -10.42
N THR A 50 -9.94 2.22 -10.57
CA THR A 50 -8.73 2.00 -9.75
C THR A 50 -8.92 2.49 -8.31
N ARG A 51 -9.58 3.64 -8.12
CA ARG A 51 -9.87 4.21 -6.80
C ARG A 51 -10.88 3.38 -6.01
N ASN A 52 -11.96 2.92 -6.65
CA ASN A 52 -13.00 2.14 -6.00
C ASN A 52 -12.49 0.75 -5.54
N ARG A 53 -11.61 0.12 -6.34
CA ARG A 53 -10.98 -1.17 -5.97
C ARG A 53 -9.90 -1.01 -4.90
N ALA A 54 -9.18 0.10 -4.88
CA ALA A 54 -8.19 0.40 -3.84
C ALA A 54 -8.85 0.75 -2.51
N GLU A 55 -9.94 1.52 -2.51
CA GLU A 55 -10.67 1.93 -1.31
C GLU A 55 -11.42 0.75 -0.66
N VAL A 56 -12.08 -0.12 -1.45
CA VAL A 56 -12.73 -1.34 -0.92
C VAL A 56 -11.70 -2.30 -0.31
N ARG A 57 -10.53 -2.45 -0.96
CA ARG A 57 -9.45 -3.30 -0.44
C ARG A 57 -8.80 -2.71 0.81
N LEU A 58 -8.62 -1.40 0.87
CA LEU A 58 -8.03 -0.69 2.02
C LEU A 58 -8.97 -0.69 3.24
N ALA A 59 -10.28 -0.50 3.02
CA ALA A 59 -11.29 -0.57 4.07
C ALA A 59 -11.41 -1.98 4.68
N LEU A 60 -11.37 -3.02 3.84
CA LEU A 60 -11.40 -4.41 4.30
C LEU A 60 -10.10 -4.83 5.00
N TYR A 61 -8.93 -4.35 4.55
CA TYR A 61 -7.65 -4.67 5.19
C TYR A 61 -7.51 -4.00 6.57
N THR A 62 -7.98 -2.76 6.71
CA THR A 62 -7.98 -2.03 7.99
C THR A 62 -8.99 -2.61 8.97
N GLY A 63 -10.17 -3.01 8.50
CA GLY A 63 -11.18 -3.67 9.32
C GLY A 63 -10.74 -5.06 9.82
N ASN A 64 -10.13 -5.86 8.94
CA ASN A 64 -9.65 -7.19 9.32
C ASN A 64 -8.46 -7.12 10.28
N LEU A 65 -7.46 -6.27 10.01
CA LEU A 65 -6.33 -6.07 10.92
C LEU A 65 -6.75 -5.51 12.28
N MET A 66 -7.71 -4.60 12.34
CA MET A 66 -8.22 -4.09 13.62
C MET A 66 -8.96 -5.20 14.38
N SER A 67 -9.77 -6.01 13.69
CA SER A 67 -10.48 -7.14 14.30
C SER A 67 -9.53 -8.26 14.77
N GLU A 68 -8.39 -8.44 14.10
CA GLU A 68 -7.37 -9.41 14.46
C GLU A 68 -6.48 -8.88 15.59
N LEU A 69 -6.05 -7.61 15.55
CA LEU A 69 -5.35 -6.94 16.65
C LEU A 69 -6.19 -6.86 17.93
N GLN A 70 -7.48 -6.54 17.83
CA GLN A 70 -8.39 -6.52 18.98
C GLN A 70 -8.67 -7.92 19.54
N ARG A 71 -8.70 -8.97 18.71
CA ARG A 71 -8.82 -10.36 19.21
C ARG A 71 -7.52 -10.90 19.81
N THR A 72 -6.36 -10.53 19.26
CA THR A 72 -5.07 -11.03 19.72
C THR A 72 -4.53 -10.27 20.94
N SER A 73 -5.09 -9.09 21.29
CA SER A 73 -4.62 -8.29 22.43
C SER A 73 -5.08 -8.77 23.82
N VAL A 74 -6.02 -9.71 23.93
CA VAL A 74 -6.52 -10.17 25.25
C VAL A 74 -5.55 -11.17 25.90
N VAL A 75 -4.81 -11.95 25.10
CA VAL A 75 -3.95 -13.04 25.59
C VAL A 75 -2.63 -12.54 26.22
N PRO A 76 -1.90 -11.55 25.68
CA PRO A 76 -0.68 -11.04 26.31
C PRO A 76 -0.95 -10.45 27.69
N LEU A 77 -2.13 -9.87 27.90
CA LEU A 77 -2.52 -9.31 29.20
C LEU A 77 -2.76 -10.43 30.24
N LEU A 78 -3.36 -11.55 29.83
CA LEU A 78 -3.54 -12.72 30.69
C LEU A 78 -2.21 -13.41 31.02
N LEU A 79 -1.29 -13.48 30.06
CA LEU A 79 0.09 -13.94 30.26
C LEU A 79 0.89 -13.08 31.25
N SER A 80 0.74 -11.75 31.16
CA SER A 80 1.43 -10.81 32.07
C SER A 80 0.95 -10.89 33.53
N ARG A 81 -0.20 -11.54 33.76
CA ARG A 81 -0.80 -11.75 35.08
C ARG A 81 -0.73 -13.21 35.56
N ASP A 82 -0.07 -14.12 34.84
CA ASP A 82 0.07 -15.50 35.30
C ASP A 82 0.89 -15.53 36.61
N PRO A 83 0.28 -15.86 37.76
CA PRO A 83 0.96 -15.83 39.06
C PRO A 83 2.12 -16.82 39.12
N GLU A 84 2.08 -17.92 38.35
CA GLU A 84 3.16 -18.91 38.31
C GLU A 84 4.38 -18.37 37.57
N LEU A 85 4.19 -17.63 36.47
CA LEU A 85 5.30 -16.98 35.76
C LEU A 85 5.90 -15.84 36.58
N VAL A 86 5.05 -15.06 37.26
CA VAL A 86 5.49 -14.00 38.19
C VAL A 86 6.25 -14.59 39.37
N GLN A 87 5.79 -15.71 39.93
CA GLN A 87 6.45 -16.38 41.04
C GLN A 87 7.77 -17.03 40.61
N ALA A 88 7.83 -17.68 39.44
CA ALA A 88 9.09 -18.18 38.88
C ALA A 88 10.14 -17.08 38.70
N LEU A 89 9.73 -15.89 38.25
CA LEU A 89 10.60 -14.72 38.14
C LEU A 89 11.06 -14.18 39.51
N ARG A 90 10.20 -14.24 40.53
CA ARG A 90 10.54 -13.82 41.91
C ARG A 90 11.47 -14.81 42.61
N ASP A 91 11.22 -16.10 42.46
CA ASP A 91 11.91 -17.18 43.17
C ASP A 91 13.16 -17.67 42.39
N GLY A 92 13.34 -17.23 41.14
CA GLY A 92 14.43 -17.66 40.25
C GLY A 92 14.34 -19.12 39.80
N ASN A 93 13.18 -19.77 39.98
CA ASN A 93 12.96 -21.17 39.63
C ASN A 93 12.23 -21.29 38.29
N PHE A 94 12.97 -21.66 37.24
CA PHE A 94 12.45 -21.73 35.86
C PHE A 94 12.25 -23.15 35.32
N SER A 95 12.29 -24.16 36.19
CA SER A 95 12.28 -25.58 35.81
C SER A 95 11.04 -25.99 34.99
N SER A 96 9.86 -25.44 35.30
CA SER A 96 8.59 -25.72 34.60
C SER A 96 8.23 -24.70 33.51
N THR A 97 8.93 -23.56 33.45
CA THR A 97 8.46 -22.39 32.71
C THR A 97 8.41 -22.61 31.20
N SER A 98 9.42 -23.28 30.64
CA SER A 98 9.45 -23.58 29.20
C SER A 98 8.33 -24.54 28.77
N ALA A 99 8.00 -25.54 29.60
CA ALA A 99 6.93 -26.49 29.31
C ALA A 99 5.55 -25.80 29.25
N LYS A 100 5.30 -24.87 30.18
CA LYS A 100 4.10 -24.05 30.20
C LYS A 100 3.98 -23.14 28.96
N LEU A 101 5.08 -22.48 28.58
CA LEU A 101 5.08 -21.64 27.37
C LEU A 101 4.79 -22.45 26.10
N ILE A 102 5.28 -23.68 26.00
CA ILE A 102 4.99 -24.60 24.88
C ILE A 102 3.51 -25.00 24.86
N ALA A 103 2.95 -25.35 26.02
CA ALA A 103 1.52 -25.68 26.13
C ALA A 103 0.64 -24.50 25.71
N LEU A 104 1.03 -23.28 26.08
CA LEU A 104 0.31 -22.08 25.67
C LEU A 104 0.45 -21.81 24.17
N GLN A 105 1.67 -21.93 23.62
CA GLN A 105 1.92 -21.76 22.19
C GLN A 105 1.01 -22.66 21.35
N ALA A 106 0.85 -23.92 21.77
CA ALA A 106 -0.02 -24.89 21.09
C ALA A 106 -1.51 -24.49 21.13
N GLN A 107 -1.95 -23.78 22.17
CA GLN A 107 -3.34 -23.33 22.32
C GLN A 107 -3.65 -22.07 21.49
N ILE A 108 -2.68 -21.16 21.34
CA ILE A 108 -2.91 -19.83 20.73
C ILE A 108 -2.33 -19.68 19.32
N GLY A 109 -1.61 -20.68 18.81
CA GLY A 109 -1.12 -20.69 17.42
C GLY A 109 -0.03 -19.66 17.11
N VAL A 110 0.74 -19.22 18.12
CA VAL A 110 1.81 -18.22 17.92
C VAL A 110 3.14 -18.86 17.52
N ALA A 111 3.95 -18.13 16.74
CA ALA A 111 5.21 -18.63 16.20
C ALA A 111 6.29 -18.91 17.27
N SER A 112 6.39 -18.09 18.32
CA SER A 112 7.28 -18.36 19.47
C SER A 112 6.90 -17.52 20.69
N ILE A 113 7.20 -18.02 21.89
CA ILE A 113 7.05 -17.28 23.15
C ILE A 113 8.38 -17.35 23.91
N ARG A 114 8.80 -16.22 24.48
CA ARG A 114 10.02 -16.07 25.29
C ARG A 114 9.69 -15.31 26.56
N LEU A 115 10.21 -15.78 27.69
CA LEU A 115 10.17 -15.11 28.98
C LEU A 115 11.57 -14.59 29.30
N LEU A 116 11.64 -13.29 29.62
CA LEU A 116 12.88 -12.61 29.98
C LEU A 116 12.89 -12.31 31.48
N ALA A 117 14.03 -12.50 32.10
CA ALA A 117 14.30 -11.99 33.44
C ALA A 117 14.67 -10.50 33.39
N ASN A 118 14.73 -9.86 34.56
CA ASN A 118 15.00 -8.43 34.70
C ASN A 118 16.38 -8.01 34.16
N ASP A 119 17.31 -8.96 34.03
CA ASP A 119 18.65 -8.77 33.47
C ASP A 119 18.70 -8.94 31.94
N GLY A 120 17.56 -9.19 31.28
CA GLY A 120 17.47 -9.43 29.85
C GLY A 120 17.80 -10.86 29.41
N ARG A 121 18.04 -11.78 30.36
CA ARG A 121 18.29 -13.20 30.06
C ARG A 121 16.99 -13.92 29.72
N VAL A 122 17.01 -14.76 28.69
CA VAL A 122 15.89 -15.66 28.37
C VAL A 122 15.85 -16.81 29.37
N VAL A 123 14.84 -16.81 30.25
CA VAL A 123 14.67 -17.79 31.33
C VAL A 123 13.63 -18.87 31.01
N GLY A 124 12.78 -18.63 30.02
CA GLY A 124 11.88 -19.63 29.46
C GLY A 124 11.64 -19.37 27.98
N ALA A 125 11.56 -20.41 27.16
CA ALA A 125 11.28 -20.24 25.73
C ALA A 125 10.61 -21.47 25.13
N THR A 126 9.78 -21.25 24.11
CA THR A 126 9.23 -22.36 23.30
C THR A 126 10.27 -22.94 22.34
N ASN A 127 11.21 -22.12 21.89
CA ASN A 127 12.38 -22.56 21.14
C ASN A 127 13.56 -22.76 22.10
N ARG A 128 14.05 -24.01 22.20
CA ARG A 128 15.15 -24.36 23.10
C ARG A 128 16.49 -23.72 22.73
N ASN A 129 16.69 -23.38 21.46
CA ASN A 129 17.96 -22.82 20.97
C ASN A 129 18.24 -21.40 21.49
N VAL A 130 17.20 -20.72 21.98
CA VAL A 130 17.30 -19.36 22.53
C VAL A 130 17.21 -19.34 24.06
N LEU A 131 17.11 -20.51 24.71
CA LEU A 131 17.04 -20.57 26.17
C LEU A 131 18.41 -20.23 26.77
N GLY A 132 18.43 -19.30 27.74
CA GLY A 132 19.65 -18.87 28.41
C GLY A 132 20.49 -17.86 27.62
N THR A 133 20.07 -17.45 26.42
CA THR A 133 20.73 -16.34 25.72
C THR A 133 20.47 -15.03 26.46
N GLY A 134 21.46 -14.13 26.44
CA GLY A 134 21.32 -12.79 27.00
C GLY A 134 20.99 -11.80 25.89
N ASN A 135 19.83 -11.14 25.98
CA ASN A 135 19.58 -9.93 25.20
C ASN A 135 20.05 -8.73 26.03
N ARG A 136 21.30 -8.31 25.81
CA ARG A 136 21.80 -7.05 26.34
C ARG A 136 21.39 -5.96 25.36
N ASN A 137 20.53 -5.04 25.79
CA ASN A 137 20.38 -3.74 25.12
C ASN A 137 21.57 -2.85 25.47
#